data_AF-A0A4R8V136-F1
#
_entry.id   AF-A0A4R8V136-F1
#
_cell.length_a   1.000
_cell.length_b   1.000
_cell.length_c   1.000
_cell.angle_alpha   90.00
_cell.angle_beta   90.00
_cell.angle_gamma   90.00
#
_symmetry.space_group_name_H-M   'P 1'
#
loop_
_entity.id
_entity.type
_entity.pdbx_description
1 polymer ?
#
loop_
_entity_poly.entity_id
_entity_poly.type
_entity_poly.pdbx_seq_one_letter_code
_entity_poly.pdbx_strand_id
1 'polypeptide(L)'
;MTCPRENDYRKSPLRRWAPALCTSIAPLGVQSSSNTLASWIIAISPLIQLGVHVTANVVGGYVTWVAVGAIAALVAGTTAVLAWYDGEQLETRGYGKTAFPYWALLAPSVYLFVRGQRTSLRNFEGYGPLWGHLLVVILLAAGYVLLILFGGAFAQVILLPR
;
A
#
# COMPACT_ATOMS: atom_id res chain seq x y z
N MET A 1 -4.73 5.06 -40.32
CA MET A 1 -3.60 4.23 -40.77
C MET A 1 -3.65 2.92 -40.01
N THR A 2 -4.08 1.86 -40.67
CA THR A 2 -4.21 0.50 -40.12
C THR A 2 -2.89 -0.24 -40.26
N CYS A 3 -2.42 -0.91 -39.20
CA CYS A 3 -1.22 -1.74 -39.29
C CYS A 3 -1.47 -2.91 -40.25
N PRO A 4 -0.51 -3.24 -41.14
CA PRO A 4 -0.60 -4.38 -42.04
C PRO A 4 -0.66 -5.70 -41.24
N ARG A 5 -1.48 -6.65 -41.72
CA ARG A 5 -1.64 -7.97 -41.08
C ARG A 5 -0.34 -8.77 -41.19
N GLU A 6 -0.03 -9.50 -40.11
CA GLU A 6 1.16 -10.33 -39.90
C GLU A 6 1.50 -11.30 -41.06
N ASN A 7 0.53 -11.65 -41.90
CA ASN A 7 0.71 -12.59 -43.01
C ASN A 7 1.54 -12.05 -44.18
N ASP A 8 1.76 -10.73 -44.31
CA ASP A 8 2.53 -10.16 -45.43
C ASP A 8 4.05 -10.23 -45.26
N TYR A 9 4.56 -10.58 -44.08
CA TYR A 9 5.99 -10.54 -43.77
C TYR A 9 6.76 -11.84 -44.07
N ARG A 10 6.11 -12.85 -44.68
CA ARG A 10 6.67 -14.20 -44.77
C ARG A 10 7.79 -14.38 -45.81
N LYS A 11 8.01 -13.41 -46.72
CA LYS A 11 8.90 -13.60 -47.88
C LYS A 11 10.00 -12.55 -48.07
N SER A 12 10.12 -11.52 -47.22
CA SER A 12 11.10 -10.46 -47.43
C SER A 12 12.41 -10.65 -46.63
N PRO A 13 13.58 -10.45 -47.25
CA PRO A 13 14.88 -10.49 -46.56
C PRO A 13 15.09 -9.34 -45.56
N LEU A 14 14.12 -8.42 -45.45
CA LEU A 14 14.12 -7.28 -44.53
C LEU A 14 13.69 -7.64 -43.10
N ARG A 15 13.42 -8.93 -42.82
CA ARG A 15 13.04 -9.44 -41.48
C ARG A 15 14.03 -9.05 -40.37
N ARG A 16 15.31 -8.84 -40.71
CA ARG A 16 16.35 -8.46 -39.74
C ARG A 16 16.27 -7.03 -39.24
N TRP A 17 15.61 -6.13 -39.99
CA TRP A 17 15.56 -4.70 -39.66
C TRP A 17 14.16 -4.24 -39.21
N ALA A 18 13.15 -5.10 -39.31
CA ALA A 18 11.78 -4.80 -38.91
C ALA A 18 11.54 -4.58 -37.40
N PRO A 19 12.27 -5.17 -36.43
CA PRO A 19 11.90 -4.98 -35.03
C PRO A 19 12.25 -3.59 -34.47
N ALA A 20 12.97 -2.74 -35.22
CA ALA A 20 13.39 -1.42 -34.75
C ALA A 20 12.46 -0.26 -35.14
N LEU A 21 11.45 -0.49 -35.99
CA LEU A 21 10.53 0.56 -36.47
C LEU A 21 9.09 0.41 -35.95
N CYS A 22 8.76 -0.76 -35.36
CA CYS A 22 7.63 -0.90 -34.46
C CYS A 22 8.06 -0.66 -33.01
N THR A 23 8.96 0.31 -32.79
CA THR A 23 9.06 0.99 -31.50
C THR A 23 7.72 1.67 -31.30
N SER A 24 6.84 0.91 -30.65
CA SER A 24 5.67 1.34 -29.92
C SER A 24 5.60 2.86 -29.88
N ILE A 25 4.78 3.44 -30.76
CA ILE A 25 4.08 4.66 -30.41
C ILE A 25 3.14 4.21 -29.29
N ALA A 26 3.71 3.95 -28.12
CA ALA A 26 2.97 3.97 -26.89
C ALA A 26 2.29 5.34 -26.94
N PRO A 27 0.97 5.41 -26.71
CA PRO A 27 0.34 6.70 -26.60
C PRO A 27 1.21 7.53 -25.65
N LEU A 28 1.49 8.78 -26.02
CA LEU A 28 1.91 9.84 -25.09
C LEU A 28 0.75 10.07 -24.10
N GLY A 29 0.29 8.98 -23.48
CA GLY A 29 -0.69 8.95 -22.44
C GLY A 29 0.07 9.32 -21.21
N VAL A 30 -0.27 10.48 -20.66
CA VAL A 30 -0.04 10.90 -19.29
C VAL A 30 0.39 9.71 -18.45
N GLN A 31 1.68 9.65 -18.07
CA GLN A 31 2.17 8.59 -17.19
C GLN A 31 1.27 8.59 -15.96
N SER A 32 0.45 7.54 -15.85
CA SER A 32 -0.47 7.43 -14.72
C SER A 32 0.37 7.26 -13.46
N SER A 33 0.09 8.10 -12.46
CA SER A 33 0.87 8.15 -11.23
C SER A 33 1.07 6.75 -10.66
N SER A 34 2.26 6.47 -10.15
CA SER A 34 2.54 5.21 -9.43
C SER A 34 1.78 5.11 -8.10
N ASN A 35 1.12 6.18 -7.68
CA ASN A 35 0.31 6.23 -6.47
C ASN A 35 -1.14 5.85 -6.80
N THR A 36 -1.58 4.69 -6.32
CA THR A 36 -2.96 4.25 -6.45
C THR A 36 -3.73 4.57 -5.18
N LEU A 37 -5.05 4.70 -5.27
CA LEU A 37 -5.91 4.82 -4.10
C LEU A 37 -5.74 3.62 -3.14
N ALA A 38 -5.61 2.41 -3.69
CA ALA A 38 -5.42 1.18 -2.91
C ALA A 38 -4.16 1.27 -2.03
N SER A 39 -3.04 1.76 -2.58
CA SER A 39 -1.79 1.94 -1.82
C SER A 39 -1.93 2.96 -0.68
N TRP A 40 -2.74 4.02 -0.86
CA TRP A 40 -3.04 4.99 0.19
C TRP A 40 -3.94 4.41 1.29
N ILE A 41 -4.92 3.57 0.94
CA ILE A 41 -5.75 2.88 1.92
C ILE A 41 -4.89 1.93 2.77
N ILE A 42 -3.97 1.19 2.14
CA ILE A 42 -3.01 0.33 2.85
C ILE A 42 -2.14 1.17 3.79
N ALA A 43 -1.68 2.35 3.35
CA ALA A 43 -0.87 3.24 4.18
C ALA A 43 -1.57 3.69 5.48
N ILE A 44 -2.88 3.92 5.41
CA ILE A 44 -3.73 4.38 6.52
C ILE A 44 -4.20 3.22 7.43
N SER A 45 -4.03 1.95 7.01
CA SER A 45 -4.48 0.78 7.77
C SER A 45 -4.09 0.73 9.27
N PRO A 46 -2.93 1.27 9.73
CA PRO A 46 -2.62 1.30 11.16
C PRO A 46 -3.62 2.10 12.00
N LEU A 47 -4.27 3.12 11.42
CA LEU A 47 -5.29 3.92 12.13
C LEU A 47 -6.53 3.08 12.46
N ILE A 48 -6.91 2.18 11.55
CA ILE A 48 -8.03 1.26 11.76
C ILE A 48 -7.70 0.30 12.91
N GLN A 49 -6.48 -0.26 12.93
CA GLN A 49 -6.05 -1.15 14.01
C GLN A 49 -5.97 -0.45 15.37
N LEU A 50 -5.52 0.81 15.39
CA LEU A 50 -5.54 1.62 16.62
C LEU A 50 -6.96 1.81 17.14
N GLY A 51 -7.91 2.19 16.28
CA GLY A 51 -9.31 2.40 16.69
C GLY A 51 -9.91 1.16 17.36
N VAL A 52 -9.59 -0.02 16.83
CA VAL A 52 -10.00 -1.31 17.42
C VAL A 52 -9.36 -1.53 18.79
N HIS A 53 -8.06 -1.29 18.92
CA HIS A 53 -7.35 -1.44 20.20
C HIS A 53 -7.87 -0.47 21.26
N VAL A 54 -8.06 0.81 20.92
CA VAL A 54 -8.59 1.82 21.85
C VAL A 54 -10.00 1.46 22.28
N THR A 55 -10.88 1.08 21.35
CA THR A 55 -12.25 0.67 21.67
C THR A 55 -12.29 -0.54 22.59
N ALA A 56 -11.45 -1.55 22.34
CA ALA A 56 -11.35 -2.74 23.19
C ALA A 56 -10.94 -2.40 24.64
N ASN A 57 -10.03 -1.42 24.82
CA ASN A 57 -9.58 -0.99 26.14
C ASN A 57 -10.59 -0.07 26.85
N VAL A 58 -11.25 0.84 26.12
CA VAL A 58 -12.21 1.80 26.71
C VAL A 58 -13.52 1.13 27.12
N VAL A 59 -13.99 0.14 26.34
CA VAL A 59 -15.29 -0.50 26.57
C VAL A 59 -15.22 -1.57 27.68
N GLY A 60 -14.05 -1.83 28.29
CA GLY A 60 -13.97 -2.54 29.57
C GLY A 60 -14.57 -3.95 29.58
N GLY A 61 -14.21 -4.79 28.59
CA GLY A 61 -14.47 -6.23 28.65
C GLY A 61 -15.59 -6.79 27.76
N TYR A 62 -16.35 -5.96 27.03
CA TYR A 62 -17.33 -6.47 26.05
C TYR A 62 -16.66 -7.02 24.76
N VAL A 63 -15.45 -6.55 24.44
CA VAL A 63 -14.68 -7.03 23.29
C VAL A 63 -13.64 -8.03 23.79
N THR A 64 -13.87 -9.31 23.50
CA THR A 64 -12.91 -10.37 23.85
C THR A 64 -11.64 -10.26 23.00
N TRP A 65 -10.50 -10.76 23.51
CA TRP A 65 -9.27 -10.86 22.71
C TRP A 65 -9.46 -11.66 21.42
N VAL A 66 -10.42 -12.59 21.40
CA VAL A 66 -10.84 -13.32 20.19
C VAL A 66 -11.45 -12.36 19.16
N ALA A 67 -12.33 -11.44 19.59
CA ALA A 67 -12.90 -10.43 18.69
C ALA A 67 -11.84 -9.46 18.17
N VAL A 68 -10.88 -9.04 19.01
CA VAL A 68 -9.74 -8.21 18.59
C VAL A 68 -8.91 -8.94 17.52
N GLY A 69 -8.60 -10.22 17.75
CA GLY A 69 -7.87 -11.06 16.79
C GLY A 69 -8.62 -11.25 15.48
N ALA A 70 -9.94 -11.48 15.53
CA ALA A 70 -10.77 -11.62 14.34
C ALA A 70 -10.81 -10.33 13.50
N ILE A 71 -10.94 -9.16 14.16
CA ILE A 71 -10.91 -7.87 13.47
C ILE A 71 -9.52 -7.61 12.88
N ALA A 72 -8.45 -7.89 13.61
CA ALA A 72 -7.08 -7.76 13.11
C ALA A 72 -6.84 -8.65 11.87
N ALA A 73 -7.33 -9.90 11.90
CA ALA A 73 -7.27 -10.82 10.77
C ALA A 73 -8.07 -10.31 9.56
N LEU A 74 -9.24 -9.70 9.80
CA LEU A 74 -10.05 -9.09 8.73
C LEU A 74 -9.35 -7.87 8.11
N VAL A 75 -8.70 -7.02 8.92
CA VAL A 75 -7.89 -5.90 8.43
C VAL A 75 -6.67 -6.41 7.63
N ALA A 76 -6.01 -7.47 8.10
CA ALA A 76 -4.91 -8.10 7.36
C ALA A 76 -5.38 -8.69 6.02
N GLY A 77 -6.51 -9.42 6.01
CA GLY A 77 -7.10 -9.97 4.79
C GLY A 77 -7.49 -8.88 3.79
N THR A 78 -8.14 -7.82 4.25
CA THR A 78 -8.53 -6.68 3.38
C THR A 78 -7.31 -5.94 2.83
N THR A 79 -6.25 -5.74 3.62
CA THR A 79 -5.00 -5.14 3.12
C THR A 79 -4.30 -6.00 2.09
N ALA A 80 -4.34 -7.34 2.21
CA ALA A 80 -3.82 -8.24 1.17
C ALA A 80 -4.64 -8.18 -0.13
N VAL A 81 -5.96 -8.10 -0.05
CA VAL A 81 -6.83 -7.91 -1.23
C VAL A 81 -6.55 -6.56 -1.90
N LEU A 82 -6.39 -5.49 -1.12
CA LEU A 82 -6.01 -4.19 -1.65
C LEU A 82 -4.63 -4.22 -2.31
N ALA A 83 -3.67 -4.96 -1.73
CA ALA A 83 -2.34 -5.13 -2.29
C ALA A 83 -2.37 -5.89 -3.63
N TRP A 84 -3.29 -6.83 -3.80
CA TRP A 84 -3.54 -7.50 -5.08
C TRP A 84 -4.10 -6.53 -6.11
N TYR A 85 -5.15 -5.79 -5.74
CA TYR A 85 -5.81 -4.82 -6.63
C TYR A 85 -4.86 -3.69 -7.05
N ASP A 86 -4.00 -3.23 -6.14
CA ASP A 86 -2.91 -2.31 -6.45
C ASP A 86 -1.94 -2.88 -7.49
N GLY A 87 -1.56 -4.15 -7.36
CA GLY A 87 -0.68 -4.83 -8.32
C GLY A 87 -1.28 -4.86 -9.72
N GLU A 88 -2.56 -5.21 -9.85
CA GLU A 88 -3.28 -5.20 -11.13
C GLU A 88 -3.38 -3.79 -11.73
N GLN A 89 -3.65 -2.77 -10.91
CA GLN A 89 -3.64 -1.37 -11.35
C GLN A 89 -2.26 -0.93 -11.86
N LEU A 90 -1.18 -1.36 -11.20
CA LEU A 90 0.17 -1.02 -11.64
C LEU A 90 0.57 -1.77 -12.91
N GLU A 91 0.13 -3.01 -13.06
CA GLU A 91 0.34 -3.81 -14.27
C GLU A 91 -0.36 -3.18 -15.48
N THR A 92 -1.63 -2.78 -15.33
CA THR A 92 -2.38 -2.05 -16.37
C THR A 92 -1.79 -0.67 -16.70
N ARG A 93 -1.06 -0.04 -15.77
CA ARG A 93 -0.31 1.21 -15.99
C ARG A 93 1.11 1.00 -16.55
N GLY A 94 1.51 -0.23 -16.84
CA GLY A 94 2.80 -0.55 -17.47
C GLY A 94 3.99 -0.63 -16.50
N TYR A 95 3.76 -0.71 -15.19
CA TYR A 95 4.81 -0.91 -14.18
C TYR A 95 5.21 -2.38 -14.00
N GLY A 96 4.46 -3.33 -14.58
CA GLY A 96 4.67 -4.77 -14.43
C GLY A 96 4.36 -5.28 -13.01
N LYS A 97 4.72 -6.54 -12.70
CA LYS A 97 4.50 -7.12 -11.37
C LYS A 97 5.42 -6.47 -10.33
N THR A 98 4.86 -5.58 -9.51
CA THR A 98 5.62 -4.78 -8.54
C THR A 98 5.86 -5.46 -7.22
N ALA A 99 4.89 -6.08 -6.55
CA ALA A 99 5.13 -6.75 -5.27
C ALA A 99 4.24 -7.96 -5.09
N PHE A 100 4.69 -8.96 -4.32
CA PHE A 100 3.80 -10.04 -3.92
C PHE A 100 2.80 -9.51 -2.87
N PRO A 101 1.49 -9.72 -3.05
CA PRO A 101 0.47 -9.14 -2.18
C PRO A 101 0.53 -9.69 -0.75
N TYR A 102 1.01 -10.93 -0.57
CA TYR A 102 1.16 -11.55 0.74
C TYR A 102 2.18 -10.84 1.66
N TRP A 103 3.07 -10.00 1.11
CA TRP A 103 3.93 -9.15 1.95
C TRP A 103 3.13 -8.18 2.83
N ALA A 104 1.92 -7.80 2.39
CA ALA A 104 1.03 -6.93 3.17
C ALA A 104 0.49 -7.62 4.43
N LEU A 105 0.42 -8.96 4.45
CA LEU A 105 0.01 -9.73 5.63
C LEU A 105 1.06 -9.71 6.74
N LEU A 106 2.35 -9.72 6.36
CA LEU A 106 3.44 -9.63 7.33
C LEU A 106 3.52 -8.22 7.91
N ALA A 107 3.61 -7.22 7.02
CA ALA A 107 3.52 -5.84 7.40
C ALA A 107 3.17 -4.98 6.18
N PRO A 108 2.17 -4.08 6.27
CA PRO A 108 1.87 -3.10 5.24
C PRO A 108 3.12 -2.29 4.81
N SER A 109 4.01 -2.00 5.75
CA SER A 109 5.25 -1.27 5.52
C SER A 109 6.21 -2.01 4.57
N VAL A 110 6.34 -3.34 4.72
CA VAL A 110 7.22 -4.16 3.89
C VAL A 110 6.71 -4.17 2.45
N TYR A 111 5.40 -4.36 2.26
CA TYR A 111 4.78 -4.27 0.94
C TYR A 111 5.01 -2.91 0.28
N LEU A 112 4.73 -1.81 0.99
CA LEU A 112 4.89 -0.45 0.48
C LEU A 112 6.35 -0.11 0.15
N PHE A 113 7.31 -0.64 0.92
CA PHE A 113 8.73 -0.48 0.66
C PHE A 113 9.16 -1.19 -0.64
N VAL A 114 8.83 -2.48 -0.78
CA VAL A 114 9.19 -3.27 -1.98
C VAL A 114 8.54 -2.69 -3.24
N ARG A 115 7.25 -2.31 -3.13
CA ARG A 115 6.52 -1.61 -4.19
C ARG A 115 7.22 -0.31 -4.57
N GLY A 116 7.52 0.53 -3.57
CA GLY A 116 8.18 1.83 -3.76
C GLY A 116 9.54 1.71 -4.44
N GLN A 117 10.35 0.72 -4.05
CA GLN A 117 11.64 0.46 -4.70
C GLN A 117 11.50 0.12 -6.18
N ARG A 118 10.52 -0.72 -6.54
CA ARG A 118 10.32 -1.17 -7.93
C ARG A 118 9.66 -0.11 -8.81
N THR A 119 8.78 0.73 -8.26
CA THR A 119 8.17 1.85 -9.00
C THR A 119 9.06 3.09 -9.04
N SER A 120 9.97 3.27 -8.07
CA SER A 120 10.94 4.37 -7.99
C SER A 120 11.95 4.37 -9.14
N LEU A 121 12.25 3.21 -9.72
CA LEU A 121 13.23 3.09 -10.82
C LEU A 121 12.83 3.85 -12.08
N ARG A 122 11.57 4.32 -12.18
CA ARG A 122 11.12 5.15 -13.30
C ARG A 122 11.13 6.65 -12.98
N ASN A 123 10.45 7.08 -11.90
CA ASN A 123 10.20 8.51 -11.65
C ASN A 123 10.36 8.96 -10.18
N PHE A 124 10.92 8.15 -9.28
CA PHE A 124 10.98 8.43 -7.82
C PHE A 124 9.62 8.64 -7.08
N GLU A 125 8.48 8.64 -7.78
CA GLU A 125 7.14 8.88 -7.20
C GLU A 125 6.57 7.70 -6.39
N GLY A 126 7.22 6.54 -6.44
CA GLY A 126 6.71 5.27 -5.89
C GLY A 126 6.58 5.20 -4.37
N TYR A 127 7.26 6.10 -3.65
CA TYR A 127 7.37 6.08 -2.19
C TYR A 127 6.32 6.92 -1.47
N GLY A 128 5.45 7.66 -2.17
CA GLY A 128 4.44 8.53 -1.53
C GLY A 128 3.61 7.82 -0.44
N PRO A 129 2.99 6.67 -0.74
CA PRO A 129 2.24 5.88 0.24
C PRO A 129 3.10 5.36 1.39
N LEU A 130 4.39 5.03 1.15
CA LEU A 130 5.30 4.61 2.22
C LEU A 130 5.57 5.76 3.19
N TRP A 131 5.87 6.96 2.68
CA TRP A 131 6.07 8.14 3.52
C TRP A 131 4.82 8.48 4.33
N GLY A 132 3.65 8.40 3.70
CA GLY A 132 2.36 8.56 4.39
C GLY A 132 2.18 7.53 5.51
N HIS A 133 2.50 6.27 5.25
CA HIS A 133 2.44 5.20 6.25
C HIS A 133 3.40 5.45 7.42
N LEU A 134 4.66 5.83 7.14
CA LEU A 134 5.65 6.13 8.18
C LEU A 134 5.21 7.32 9.03
N LEU A 135 4.68 8.38 8.42
CA LEU A 135 4.13 9.53 9.15
C LEU A 135 3.01 9.10 10.10
N VAL A 136 2.06 8.28 9.61
CA VAL A 136 0.99 7.72 10.44
C VAL A 136 1.55 6.92 11.61
N VAL A 137 2.50 6.01 11.36
CA VAL A 137 3.12 5.19 12.41
C VAL A 137 3.86 6.05 13.44
N ILE A 138 4.60 7.08 13.02
CA ILE A 138 5.30 8.01 13.90
C ILE A 138 4.31 8.80 14.77
N LEU A 139 3.25 9.34 14.17
CA LEU A 139 2.22 10.08 14.90
C LEU A 139 1.49 9.19 15.92
N LEU A 140 1.21 7.94 15.54
CA LEU A 140 0.63 6.93 16.44
C LEU A 140 1.55 6.61 17.62
N ALA A 141 2.84 6.37 17.36
CA ALA A 141 3.83 6.11 18.39
C ALA A 141 3.98 7.31 19.35
N ALA A 142 4.07 8.53 18.80
CA ALA A 142 4.14 9.76 19.59
C ALA A 142 2.88 9.95 20.45
N GLY A 143 1.69 9.75 19.88
CA GLY A 143 0.43 9.82 20.62
C GLY A 143 0.35 8.80 21.77
N TYR A 144 0.81 7.58 21.54
CA TYR A 144 0.86 6.54 22.57
C TYR A 144 1.85 6.87 23.70
N VAL A 145 3.04 7.39 23.37
CA VAL A 145 4.02 7.85 24.37
C VAL A 145 3.45 9.01 25.19
N LEU A 146 2.80 9.99 24.56
CA LEU A 146 2.14 11.09 25.27
C LEU A 146 1.03 10.58 26.20
N LEU A 147 0.22 9.62 25.75
CA LEU A 147 -0.82 9.01 26.57
C LEU A 147 -0.25 8.29 27.80
N ILE A 148 0.88 7.59 27.68
CA ILE A 148 1.55 6.96 28.82
C ILE A 148 2.08 8.02 29.80
N LEU A 149 2.82 9.02 29.29
CA LEU A 149 3.47 10.03 30.11
C LEU A 149 2.47 10.91 30.87
N PHE A 150 1.40 11.34 30.19
CA PHE A 150 0.42 12.28 30.76
C PHE A 150 -0.84 11.60 31.31
N GLY A 151 -1.22 10.44 30.78
CA GLY A 151 -2.36 9.66 31.28
C GLY A 151 -2.10 9.06 32.67
N GLY A 152 -0.86 8.62 32.93
CA GLY A 152 -0.45 8.18 34.27
C GLY A 152 -0.52 9.29 35.32
N ALA A 153 -0.17 10.53 34.95
CA ALA A 153 -0.27 11.69 35.83
C ALA A 153 -1.72 12.03 36.19
N PHE A 154 -2.66 11.88 35.25
CA PHE A 154 -4.09 12.11 35.49
C PHE A 154 -4.71 11.09 36.46
N ALA A 155 -4.31 9.82 36.36
CA ALA A 155 -4.79 8.76 37.26
C ALA A 155 -4.29 8.95 38.70
N GLN A 156 -3.06 9.44 38.89
CA GLN A 156 -2.50 9.69 40.23
C GLN A 156 -3.14 10.88 40.94
N VAL A 157 -3.53 11.93 40.20
CA VAL A 157 -4.17 13.13 40.78
C VAL A 157 -5.60 12.85 41.26
N ILE A 158 -6.32 11.91 40.65
CA ILE A 158 -7.71 11.56 41.03
C ILE A 158 -7.76 10.56 42.19
N LEU A 159 -6.75 9.70 42.34
CA LEU A 159 -6.71 8.63 43.37
C LEU A 159 -6.03 9.04 44.68
N LEU A 160 -5.48 10.25 44.78
CA LEU A 160 -5.00 10.79 46.05
C LEU A 160 -6.19 11.26 46.90
N PRO A 161 -6.49 10.61 48.04
CA PRO A 161 -7.47 11.15 48.98
C PRO A 161 -6.96 12.49 49.48
N ARG A 162 -7.79 13.54 49.36
CA ARG A 162 -7.55 14.83 49.99
C ARG A 162 -7.68 14.73 51.50
#